data_AF-A0A1W6PX31-F1
#
_entry.id   AF-A0A1W6PX31-F1
#
_cell.length_a   1.000
_cell.length_b   1.000
_cell.length_c   1.000
_cell.angle_alpha   90.00
_cell.angle_beta   90.00
_cell.angle_gamma   90.00
#
_symmetry.space_group_name_H-M   'P 1'
#
loop_
_entity.id
_entity.type
_entity.pdbx_description
1 polymer ?
#
loop_
_entity_poly.entity_id
_entity_poly.type
_entity_poly.pdbx_seq_one_letter_code
_entity_poly.pdbx_strand_id
1 'polypeptide(L)'
;MREQPIGEAVDDDGDLTGVMWPPETEIEVSDVHASLAKAVAGSRGVRFFTTKLIDVPSDATLGAVQMAIDETAGEACGIYLTTHVADVDAATGDPVLVDEATRPFKFPCSGGFDEAISILCENMRLAGIIP
;
A
#
# COMPACT_ATOMS: atom_id res chain seq x y z
N MET A 1 -10.30 -10.96 49.98
CA MET A 1 -10.32 -11.75 48.73
C MET A 1 -9.57 -10.94 47.70
N ARG A 2 -8.60 -11.59 47.04
CA ARG A 2 -7.82 -11.03 45.93
C ARG A 2 -8.66 -11.18 44.68
N GLU A 3 -9.00 -10.08 44.05
CA GLU A 3 -9.53 -10.09 42.69
C GLU A 3 -8.76 -9.01 41.92
N GLN A 4 -7.71 -9.47 41.23
CA GLN A 4 -7.27 -8.80 40.01
C GLN A 4 -8.26 -9.20 38.92
N PRO A 5 -8.56 -8.28 38.00
CA PRO A 5 -8.50 -8.64 36.61
C PRO A 5 -7.56 -7.70 35.86
N ILE A 6 -6.46 -8.30 35.41
CA ILE A 6 -5.90 -8.17 34.06
C ILE A 6 -6.94 -7.61 33.06
N GLY A 7 -6.62 -6.49 32.45
CA GLY A 7 -7.43 -5.85 31.42
C GLY A 7 -6.53 -5.07 30.48
N GLU A 8 -6.07 -5.77 29.45
CA GLU A 8 -5.66 -5.25 28.15
C GLU A 8 -4.41 -4.34 28.14
N ALA A 9 -3.27 -4.94 27.82
CA ALA A 9 -2.24 -4.23 27.09
C ALA A 9 -2.85 -3.87 25.73
N VAL A 10 -3.31 -2.63 25.60
CA VAL A 10 -3.37 -2.00 24.28
C VAL A 10 -1.91 -1.84 23.87
N ASP A 11 -1.45 -2.70 22.97
CA ASP A 11 -0.30 -2.37 22.13
C ASP A 11 -0.72 -1.14 21.31
N ASP A 12 -0.59 0.02 21.93
CA ASP A 12 -0.52 1.35 21.32
C ASP A 12 0.84 1.46 20.61
N ASP A 13 1.16 0.49 19.75
CA ASP A 13 2.35 0.53 18.93
C ASP A 13 2.04 1.37 17.68
N GLY A 14 1.96 2.69 17.92
CA GLY A 14 2.54 3.68 17.01
C GLY A 14 1.79 3.98 15.72
N ASP A 15 0.55 4.45 15.77
CA ASP A 15 -0.01 5.27 14.68
C ASP A 15 0.02 6.76 15.02
N LEU A 16 1.24 7.30 15.13
CA LEU A 16 1.47 8.75 15.14
C LEU A 16 1.59 9.32 13.72
N THR A 17 1.18 8.55 12.71
CA THR A 17 1.41 8.90 11.30
C THR A 17 0.20 9.54 10.62
N GLY A 18 -0.96 9.52 11.27
CA GLY A 18 -2.18 10.12 10.74
C GLY A 18 -2.75 9.36 9.53
N VAL A 19 -2.19 8.19 9.20
CA VAL A 19 -2.60 7.37 8.06
C VAL A 19 -2.80 5.93 8.48
N MET A 20 -3.89 5.32 8.03
CA MET A 20 -4.28 3.95 8.37
C MET A 20 -4.24 3.05 7.13
N TRP A 21 -3.68 1.86 7.30
CA TRP A 21 -3.69 0.79 6.31
C TRP A 21 -4.77 -0.25 6.68
N PRO A 22 -5.93 -0.28 6.01
CA PRO A 22 -6.84 -1.41 6.10
C PRO A 22 -6.14 -2.75 5.77
N PRO A 23 -6.73 -3.87 6.23
CA PRO A 23 -6.16 -5.19 6.00
C PRO A 23 -5.94 -5.43 4.51
N GLU A 24 -4.83 -6.09 4.19
CA GLU A 24 -4.48 -6.41 2.83
C GLU A 24 -5.45 -7.40 2.21
N THR A 25 -5.59 -7.30 0.90
CA THR A 25 -6.30 -8.26 0.06
C THR A 25 -5.30 -8.88 -0.90
N GLU A 26 -5.19 -10.21 -0.87
CA GLU A 26 -4.43 -10.94 -1.90
C GLU A 26 -5.18 -10.84 -3.24
N ILE A 27 -4.45 -10.55 -4.32
CA ILE A 27 -5.02 -10.35 -5.66
C ILE A 27 -4.36 -11.25 -6.69
N GLU A 28 -5.07 -11.54 -7.78
CA GLU A 28 -4.52 -12.28 -8.90
C GLU A 28 -3.65 -11.38 -9.78
N VAL A 29 -2.70 -11.98 -10.51
CA VAL A 29 -1.81 -11.25 -11.43
C VAL A 29 -2.57 -10.45 -12.51
N SER A 30 -3.79 -10.87 -12.85
CA SER A 30 -4.67 -10.19 -13.81
C SER A 30 -5.15 -8.83 -13.32
N ASP A 31 -5.23 -8.63 -12.00
CA ASP A 31 -5.68 -7.39 -11.34
C ASP A 31 -4.50 -6.47 -10.96
N VAL A 32 -3.28 -6.93 -11.17
CA VAL A 32 -2.06 -6.18 -10.88
C VAL A 32 -1.82 -5.12 -11.94
N HIS A 33 -1.51 -3.91 -11.50
CA HIS A 33 -1.16 -2.80 -12.36
C HIS A 33 0.06 -3.16 -13.22
N ALA A 34 0.00 -2.83 -14.51
CA ALA A 34 0.98 -3.26 -15.49
C ALA A 34 2.43 -2.88 -15.14
N SER A 35 2.65 -1.76 -14.44
CA SER A 35 3.99 -1.35 -13.98
C SER A 35 4.59 -2.34 -12.97
N LEU A 36 3.78 -2.81 -12.01
CA LEU A 36 4.23 -3.79 -11.01
C LEU A 36 4.44 -5.16 -11.66
N ALA A 37 3.50 -5.60 -12.50
CA ALA A 37 3.62 -6.86 -13.24
C ALA A 37 4.90 -6.91 -14.10
N LYS A 38 5.24 -5.80 -14.77
CA LYS A 38 6.50 -5.67 -15.51
C LYS A 38 7.73 -5.68 -14.61
N ALA A 39 7.65 -5.07 -13.43
CA ALA A 39 8.77 -5.00 -12.50
C ALA A 39 9.17 -6.38 -11.97
N VAL A 40 8.20 -7.27 -11.74
CA VAL A 40 8.45 -8.63 -11.25
C VAL A 40 8.45 -9.69 -12.35
N ALA A 41 8.48 -9.27 -13.62
CA ALA A 41 8.54 -10.19 -14.74
C ALA A 41 9.82 -11.05 -14.66
N GLY A 42 9.66 -12.36 -14.45
CA GLY A 42 10.76 -13.33 -14.30
C GLY A 42 10.93 -13.89 -12.89
N SER A 43 10.31 -13.28 -11.89
CA SER A 43 10.21 -13.83 -10.53
C SER A 43 9.32 -15.09 -10.50
N ARG A 44 9.56 -15.99 -9.55
CA ARG A 44 8.83 -17.26 -9.41
C ARG A 44 8.24 -17.37 -8.03
N GLY A 45 6.94 -17.68 -7.93
CA GLY A 45 6.25 -17.79 -6.64
C GLY A 45 5.91 -16.44 -6.00
N VAL A 46 5.68 -15.41 -6.83
CA VAL A 46 5.29 -14.08 -6.35
C VAL A 46 3.84 -14.10 -5.88
N ARG A 47 3.60 -13.56 -4.69
CA ARG A 47 2.25 -13.27 -4.18
C ARG A 47 1.97 -11.78 -4.31
N PHE A 48 0.75 -11.43 -4.73
CA PHE A 48 0.35 -10.05 -4.96
C PHE A 48 -0.69 -9.61 -3.93
N PHE A 49 -0.52 -8.41 -3.41
CA PHE A 49 -1.40 -7.84 -2.40
C PHE A 49 -1.78 -6.42 -2.77
N THR A 50 -2.94 -5.99 -2.32
CA THR A 50 -3.35 -4.59 -2.38
C THR A 50 -3.95 -4.13 -1.06
N THR A 51 -3.71 -2.87 -0.73
CA THR A 51 -4.36 -2.17 0.38
C THR A 51 -4.63 -0.72 -0.02
N LYS A 52 -5.44 -0.01 0.75
CA LYS A 52 -5.70 1.42 0.56
C LYS A 52 -4.92 2.21 1.59
N LEU A 53 -4.59 3.46 1.26
CA LEU A 53 -4.09 4.41 2.23
C LEU A 53 -5.23 5.34 2.64
N ILE A 54 -5.57 5.36 3.93
CA ILE A 54 -6.62 6.21 4.48
C ILE A 54 -5.98 7.30 5.32
N ASP A 55 -6.28 8.56 5.02
CA ASP A 55 -6.02 9.69 5.91
C ASP A 55 -6.98 9.62 7.10
N VAL A 56 -6.47 9.32 8.29
CA VAL A 56 -7.28 9.18 9.51
C VAL A 56 -8.04 10.45 9.87
N PRO A 57 -7.47 11.67 9.81
CA PRO A 57 -8.22 12.87 10.22
C PRO A 57 -9.39 13.20 9.29
N SER A 58 -9.30 12.87 7.99
CA SER A 58 -10.35 13.17 7.01
C SER A 58 -11.20 11.97 6.61
N ASP A 59 -10.85 10.76 7.05
CA ASP A 59 -11.37 9.46 6.57
C ASP A 59 -11.28 9.32 5.03
N ALA A 60 -10.38 10.08 4.41
CA ALA A 60 -10.27 10.16 2.96
C ALA A 60 -9.29 9.10 2.45
N THR A 61 -9.67 8.38 1.38
CA THR A 61 -8.72 7.50 0.69
C THR A 61 -7.73 8.37 -0.09
N LEU A 62 -6.45 8.32 0.30
CA LEU A 62 -5.36 9.03 -0.38
C LEU A 62 -4.91 8.29 -1.65
N GLY A 63 -5.03 6.97 -1.65
CA GLY A 63 -4.66 6.13 -2.78
C GLY A 63 -4.70 4.65 -2.43
N ALA A 64 -4.13 3.83 -3.31
CA ALA A 64 -3.97 2.41 -3.10
C ALA A 64 -2.51 1.99 -3.26
N VAL A 65 -2.12 0.97 -2.55
CA VAL A 65 -0.84 0.30 -2.73
C VAL A 65 -1.09 -1.04 -3.38
N GLN A 66 -0.21 -1.41 -4.32
CA GLN A 66 -0.08 -2.80 -4.76
C GLN A 66 1.33 -3.28 -4.48
N MET A 67 1.43 -4.50 -4.01
CA MET A 67 2.67 -5.15 -3.63
C MET A 67 2.81 -6.51 -4.28
N ALA A 68 4.05 -6.89 -4.53
CA ALA A 68 4.47 -8.17 -5.02
C ALA A 68 5.59 -8.67 -4.12
N ILE A 69 5.43 -9.84 -3.51
CA ILE A 69 6.40 -10.42 -2.57
C ILE A 69 6.93 -11.72 -3.18
N ASP A 70 8.24 -11.79 -3.41
CA ASP A 70 8.96 -12.99 -3.83
C ASP A 70 9.75 -13.53 -2.62
N GLU A 71 9.10 -14.42 -1.87
CA GLU A 71 9.70 -15.07 -0.70
C GLU A 71 10.90 -15.96 -1.05
N THR A 72 10.98 -16.43 -2.29
CA THR A 72 12.09 -17.29 -2.72
C THR A 72 13.35 -16.46 -2.95
N ALA A 73 13.19 -15.27 -3.51
CA ALA A 73 14.28 -14.31 -3.71
C ALA A 73 14.60 -13.48 -2.45
N GLY A 74 13.66 -13.39 -1.51
CA GLY A 74 13.77 -12.47 -0.37
C GLY A 74 13.65 -11.01 -0.82
N GLU A 75 12.79 -10.75 -1.80
CA GLU A 75 12.58 -9.43 -2.40
C GLU A 75 11.09 -9.08 -2.41
N ALA A 76 10.80 -7.78 -2.24
CA ALA A 76 9.48 -7.24 -2.45
C ALA A 76 9.53 -6.06 -3.43
N CYS A 77 8.42 -5.85 -4.12
CA CYS A 77 8.22 -4.74 -5.04
C CYS A 77 6.87 -4.10 -4.78
N GLY A 78 6.84 -2.78 -4.58
CA GLY A 78 5.62 -2.02 -4.33
C GLY A 78 5.41 -0.87 -5.31
N ILE A 79 4.16 -0.53 -5.55
CA ILE A 79 3.76 0.72 -6.22
C ILE A 79 2.65 1.40 -5.41
N TYR A 80 2.56 2.71 -5.60
CA TYR A 80 1.45 3.53 -5.09
C TYR A 80 0.63 4.04 -6.27
N LEU A 81 -0.69 3.96 -6.12
CA LEU A 81 -1.70 4.32 -7.10
C LEU A 81 -2.49 5.49 -6.53
N THR A 82 -2.51 6.61 -7.25
CA THR A 82 -3.34 7.76 -6.94
C THR A 82 -4.28 8.03 -8.10
N THR A 83 -5.49 8.49 -7.79
CA THR A 83 -6.44 8.94 -8.80
C THR A 83 -6.61 10.44 -8.62
N HIS A 84 -6.40 11.22 -9.68
CA HIS A 84 -6.60 12.67 -9.64
C HIS A 84 -7.49 13.13 -10.79
N VAL A 85 -8.14 14.27 -10.60
CA VAL A 85 -8.93 14.92 -11.65
C VAL A 85 -7.95 15.61 -12.59
N ALA A 86 -7.82 15.09 -13.81
CA ALA A 86 -6.95 15.67 -14.82
C ALA A 86 -7.64 16.79 -15.60
N ASP A 87 -8.95 16.69 -15.81
CA ASP A 87 -9.74 17.66 -16.55
C ASP A 87 -11.24 17.58 -16.16
N VAL A 88 -12.08 18.39 -16.78
CA VAL A 88 -13.53 18.35 -16.62
C VAL A 88 -14.14 18.30 -18.00
N ASP A 89 -14.91 17.24 -18.29
CA ASP A 89 -15.55 17.06 -19.59
C ASP A 89 -16.45 18.26 -19.88
N ALA A 90 -16.17 18.99 -20.97
CA ALA A 90 -16.85 20.22 -21.29
C ALA A 90 -18.32 20.03 -21.72
N ALA A 91 -18.72 18.81 -22.09
CA ALA A 91 -20.08 18.49 -22.52
C ALA A 91 -20.98 18.05 -21.36
N THR A 92 -20.44 17.30 -20.41
CA THR A 92 -21.20 16.75 -19.27
C THR A 92 -20.93 17.46 -17.95
N GLY A 93 -19.79 18.13 -17.83
CA GLY A 93 -19.31 18.73 -16.58
C GLY A 93 -18.73 17.72 -15.60
N ASP A 94 -18.55 16.45 -16.01
CA ASP A 94 -18.01 15.40 -15.15
C ASP A 94 -16.48 15.48 -15.06
N PRO A 95 -15.89 15.18 -13.90
CA PRO A 95 -14.45 15.13 -13.76
C PRO A 95 -13.86 13.96 -14.56
N VAL A 96 -12.82 14.25 -15.35
CA VAL A 96 -12.00 13.25 -16.01
C VAL A 96 -10.94 12.78 -15.02
N LEU A 97 -11.10 11.56 -14.52
CA LEU A 97 -10.17 10.95 -13.58
C LEU A 97 -9.03 10.25 -14.33
N VAL A 98 -7.81 10.41 -13.81
CA VAL A 98 -6.62 9.71 -14.30
C VAL A 98 -5.94 9.02 -13.13
N ASP A 99 -5.63 7.74 -13.34
CA ASP A 99 -4.82 6.95 -12.42
C ASP A 99 -3.34 7.16 -12.73
N GLU A 100 -2.58 7.50 -11.70
CA GLU A 100 -1.13 7.62 -11.74
C GLU A 100 -0.52 6.55 -10.82
N ALA A 101 0.45 5.82 -11.36
CA ALA A 101 1.23 4.87 -10.60
C ALA A 101 2.65 5.40 -10.40
N THR A 102 3.15 5.32 -9.18
CA THR A 102 4.57 5.59 -8.91
C THR A 102 5.46 4.55 -9.59
N ARG A 103 6.75 4.86 -9.70
CA ARG A 103 7.72 3.87 -10.17
C ARG A 103 7.77 2.72 -9.16
N PRO A 104 7.97 1.47 -9.62
CA PRO A 104 8.11 0.33 -8.73
C PRO A 104 9.30 0.49 -7.78
N PHE A 105 9.04 0.38 -6.49
CA PHE A 105 10.05 0.33 -5.43
C PHE A 105 10.41 -1.12 -5.20
N LYS A 106 11.63 -1.51 -5.61
CA LYS A 106 12.19 -2.82 -5.30
C LYS A 106 13.09 -2.72 -4.08
N PHE A 107 12.93 -3.64 -3.14
CA PHE A 107 13.70 -3.68 -1.91
C PHE A 107 13.82 -5.11 -1.38
N PRO A 108 14.89 -5.41 -0.63
CA PRO A 108 15.00 -6.68 0.06
C PRO A 108 13.89 -6.80 1.13
N CYS A 109 13.25 -7.96 1.20
CA CYS A 109 12.21 -8.24 2.18
C CYS A 109 12.21 -9.75 2.48
N SER A 110 12.46 -10.10 3.73
CA SER A 110 12.44 -11.50 4.18
C SER A 110 11.19 -11.84 4.97
N GLY A 111 10.47 -10.83 5.44
CA GLY A 111 9.18 -10.95 6.11
C GLY A 111 8.00 -11.01 5.14
N GLY A 112 6.81 -11.09 5.72
CA GLY A 112 5.54 -11.07 4.99
C GLY A 112 5.07 -9.66 4.64
N PHE A 113 3.77 -9.52 4.39
CA PHE A 113 3.15 -8.25 3.98
C PHE A 113 3.44 -7.09 4.94
N ASP A 114 3.35 -7.32 6.25
CA ASP A 114 3.54 -6.30 7.29
C ASP A 114 4.94 -5.65 7.26
N GLU A 115 6.00 -6.47 7.16
CA GLU A 115 7.37 -5.95 6.98
C GLU A 115 7.48 -5.20 5.66
N ALA A 116 6.92 -5.76 4.58
CA ALA A 116 7.04 -5.21 3.25
C ALA A 116 6.33 -3.84 3.13
N ILE A 117 5.13 -3.69 3.70
CA ILE A 117 4.37 -2.43 3.66
C ILE A 117 5.05 -1.35 4.50
N SER A 118 5.66 -1.72 5.64
CA SER A 118 6.44 -0.80 6.47
C SER A 118 7.65 -0.24 5.71
N ILE A 119 8.44 -1.10 5.06
CA ILE A 119 9.58 -0.69 4.23
C ILE A 119 9.13 0.16 3.03
N LEU A 120 8.04 -0.22 2.38
CA LEU A 120 7.48 0.56 1.27
C LEU A 120 7.02 1.95 1.73
N CYS A 121 6.35 2.04 2.88
CA CYS A 121 5.90 3.29 3.48
C CYS A 121 7.08 4.23 3.74
N GLU A 122 8.17 3.73 4.33
CA GLU A 122 9.40 4.49 4.51
C GLU A 122 9.98 4.99 3.18
N ASN A 123 10.07 4.11 2.17
CA ASN A 123 10.54 4.50 0.83
C ASN A 123 9.67 5.58 0.19
N MET A 124 8.34 5.50 0.35
CA MET A 124 7.42 6.50 -0.18
C MET A 124 7.55 7.85 0.54
N ARG A 125 7.76 7.85 1.87
CA ARG A 125 8.07 9.07 2.63
C ARG A 125 9.38 9.71 2.20
N LEU A 126 10.44 8.92 2.08
CA LEU A 126 11.74 9.39 1.61
C LEU A 126 11.69 9.95 0.19
N ALA A 127 10.81 9.40 -0.65
CA ALA A 127 10.55 9.90 -1.99
C ALA A 127 9.60 11.11 -2.04
N GLY A 128 9.02 11.53 -0.90
CA GLY A 128 8.05 12.62 -0.82
C GLY A 128 6.70 12.33 -1.49
N ILE A 129 6.35 11.04 -1.63
CA ILE A 129 5.08 10.60 -2.23
C ILE A 129 3.94 10.72 -1.21
N ILE A 130 4.21 10.34 0.03
CA ILE A 130 3.28 10.45 1.16
C ILE A 130 3.95 11.25 2.28
N PRO A 131 3.17 11.92 3.13
CA PRO A 131 3.70 12.69 4.26
C PRO A 131 4.41 11.84 5.33
#